data_AF-A0A6M5FGN2-F1
#
_entry.id   AF-A0A6M5FGN2-F1
#
_cell.length_a   1.000
_cell.length_b   1.000
_cell.length_c   1.000
_cell.angle_alpha   90.00
_cell.angle_beta   90.00
_cell.angle_gamma   90.00
#
_symmetry.space_group_name_H-M   'P 1'
#
loop_
_entity.id
_entity.type
_entity.pdbx_description
1 polymer ?
#
loop_
_entity_poly.entity_id
_entity_poly.type
_entity_poly.pdbx_seq_one_letter_code
_entity_poly.pdbx_strand_id
1 'polypeptide(L)'
;MLEILTVLLVAIIVTGTMMILFSERDLVIGLNGVMLLLFGVSALLATAKMTAAAQHRSLEWLYGSLTALPNWVLIVGVVVTAALFITALIVVMDCLADLLCWWRRNRR
;
A
#
# COMPACT_ATOMS: atom_id res chain seq x y z
N MET A 1 -21.31 3.29 -0.82
CA MET A 1 -19.96 3.76 -0.44
C MET A 1 -18.96 2.61 -0.34
N LEU A 2 -19.27 1.53 0.39
CA LEU A 2 -18.32 0.44 0.62
C LEU A 2 -17.88 -0.30 -0.65
N GLU A 3 -18.82 -0.58 -1.56
CA GLU A 3 -18.50 -1.24 -2.84
C GLU A 3 -17.52 -0.41 -3.67
N ILE A 4 -17.72 0.91 -3.78
CA ILE A 4 -16.81 1.81 -4.49
C ILE A 4 -15.41 1.81 -3.85
N LEU A 5 -15.33 1.84 -2.51
CA LEU A 5 -14.07 1.74 -1.79
C LEU A 5 -13.37 0.39 -2.04
N THR A 6 -14.15 -0.70 -2.07
CA THR A 6 -13.63 -2.05 -2.31
C THR A 6 -13.09 -2.18 -3.74
N VAL A 7 -13.81 -1.66 -4.74
CA VAL A 7 -13.36 -1.60 -6.14
C VAL A 7 -12.08 -0.77 -6.28
N LEU A 8 -12.01 0.37 -5.59
CA LEU A 8 -10.82 1.21 -5.57
C LEU A 8 -9.61 0.48 -4.97
N LEU A 9 -9.80 -0.22 -3.85
CA LEU A 9 -8.73 -1.00 -3.21
C LEU A 9 -8.25 -2.14 -4.09
N VAL A 10 -9.17 -2.86 -4.76
CA VAL A 10 -8.80 -3.90 -5.73
C VAL A 10 -7.99 -3.30 -6.88
N ALA A 11 -8.38 -2.14 -7.41
CA ALA A 11 -7.61 -1.45 -8.46
C ALA A 11 -6.19 -1.07 -7.99
N ILE A 12 -6.04 -0.60 -6.74
CA ILE A 12 -4.73 -0.30 -6.14
C ILE A 12 -3.86 -1.55 -6.04
N ILE A 13 -4.43 -2.67 -5.57
CA ILE A 13 -3.71 -3.96 -5.47
C ILE A 13 -3.27 -4.42 -6.87
N VAL A 14 -4.16 -4.40 -7.86
CA VAL A 14 -3.86 -4.79 -9.24
C VAL A 14 -2.75 -3.90 -9.81
N THR A 15 -2.81 -2.59 -9.59
CA THR A 15 -1.78 -1.64 -10.04
C THR A 15 -0.43 -1.92 -9.41
N GLY A 16 -0.39 -2.14 -8.08
CA GLY A 16 0.84 -2.52 -7.38
C GLY A 16 1.41 -3.84 -7.90
N THR A 17 0.55 -4.82 -8.19
CA THR A 17 0.95 -6.13 -8.74
C THR A 17 1.57 -5.97 -10.14
N MET A 18 0.96 -5.14 -11.00
CA MET A 18 1.49 -4.85 -12.34
C MET A 18 2.85 -4.14 -12.24
N MET A 19 3.00 -3.17 -11.35
CA MET A 19 4.30 -2.52 -11.13
C MET A 19 5.40 -3.51 -10.75
N ILE A 20 5.11 -4.48 -9.87
CA ILE A 20 6.07 -5.53 -9.50
C ILE A 20 6.41 -6.42 -10.71
N LEU A 21 5.40 -6.84 -11.48
CA LEU A 21 5.58 -7.72 -12.63
C LEU A 21 6.41 -7.08 -13.75
N PHE A 22 6.26 -5.78 -13.97
CA PHE A 22 7.00 -5.03 -14.99
C PHE A 22 8.30 -4.40 -14.47
N SER A 23 8.71 -4.70 -13.22
CA SER A 23 9.84 -4.07 -12.54
C SER A 23 11.23 -4.58 -12.98
N GLU A 24 11.36 -5.31 -14.10
CA GLU A 24 12.47 -6.21 -14.46
C GLU A 24 13.89 -5.80 -14.02
N ARG A 25 14.23 -4.50 -13.97
CA ARG A 25 15.50 -3.99 -13.40
C ARG A 25 15.39 -2.71 -12.57
N ASP A 26 14.18 -2.18 -12.36
CA ASP A 26 13.99 -0.91 -11.64
C ASP A 26 13.49 -1.18 -10.22
N LEU A 27 14.43 -1.22 -9.28
CA LEU A 27 14.15 -1.47 -7.87
C LEU A 27 13.14 -0.49 -7.28
N VAL A 28 13.09 0.75 -7.77
CA VAL A 28 12.19 1.79 -7.27
C VAL A 28 10.75 1.49 -7.70
N ILE A 29 10.54 1.08 -8.96
CA ILE A 29 9.23 0.67 -9.47
C ILE A 29 8.72 -0.55 -8.71
N GLY A 30 9.59 -1.54 -8.48
CA GLY A 30 9.24 -2.75 -7.73
C GLY A 30 8.87 -2.47 -6.28
N LEU A 31 9.66 -1.64 -5.58
CA LEU A 31 9.38 -1.23 -4.19
C LEU A 31 8.06 -0.45 -4.08
N ASN A 32 7.79 0.46 -5.02
CA ASN A 32 6.51 1.18 -5.06
C ASN A 32 5.33 0.23 -5.30
N GLY A 33 5.50 -0.77 -6.18
CA GLY A 33 4.51 -1.80 -6.41
C GLY A 33 4.22 -2.62 -5.16
N VAL A 34 5.26 -3.06 -4.43
CA VAL A 34 5.14 -3.78 -3.15
C VAL A 34 4.42 -2.93 -2.11
N MET A 35 4.73 -1.63 -2.03
CA MET A 35 4.13 -0.72 -1.07
C MET A 35 2.64 -0.48 -1.36
N LEU A 36 2.27 -0.31 -2.63
CA LEU A 36 0.86 -0.22 -3.05
C LEU A 36 0.08 -1.50 -2.75
N LEU A 37 0.70 -2.66 -3.00
CA LEU A 37 0.09 -3.96 -2.78
C LEU A 37 -0.18 -4.20 -1.29
N LEU A 38 0.81 -3.94 -0.44
CA LEU A 38 0.69 -4.07 1.02
C LEU A 38 -0.32 -3.08 1.60
N PHE A 39 -0.32 -1.83 1.13
CA PHE A 39 -1.32 -0.83 1.53
C PHE A 39 -2.72 -1.29 1.14
N GLY A 40 -2.92 -1.70 -0.12
CA GLY A 40 -4.21 -2.15 -0.63
C GLY A 40 -4.76 -3.36 0.14
N VAL A 41 -3.95 -4.39 0.36
CA VAL A 41 -4.36 -5.58 1.13
C VAL A 41 -4.67 -5.25 2.59
N SER A 42 -3.85 -4.43 3.24
CA SER A 42 -4.05 -4.04 4.64
C SER A 42 -5.32 -3.20 4.82
N ALA A 43 -5.55 -2.25 3.91
CA ALA A 43 -6.74 -1.41 3.91
C ALA A 43 -8.00 -2.22 3.59
N LEU A 44 -7.92 -3.22 2.70
CA LEU A 44 -9.02 -4.15 2.42
C LEU A 44 -9.37 -4.98 3.65
N LEU A 45 -8.35 -5.50 4.36
CA LEU A 45 -8.54 -6.26 5.60
C LEU A 45 -9.10 -5.41 6.74
N ALA A 46 -8.62 -4.17 6.88
CA ALA A 46 -9.13 -3.24 7.89
C ALA A 46 -10.58 -2.84 7.63
N THR A 47 -10.89 -2.52 6.37
CA THR A 47 -12.27 -2.29 5.92
C THR A 47 -13.12 -3.52 6.24
N ALA A 48 -12.59 -4.72 6.01
CA ALA A 48 -13.30 -5.96 6.30
C ALA A 48 -13.69 -6.16 7.76
N LYS A 49 -12.78 -5.87 8.67
CA LYS A 49 -13.06 -5.98 10.10
C LYS A 49 -14.02 -4.92 10.60
N MET A 50 -13.91 -3.69 10.10
CA MET A 50 -14.76 -2.57 10.52
C MET A 50 -16.20 -2.74 10.05
N THR A 51 -16.42 -3.30 8.86
CA THR A 51 -17.76 -3.43 8.28
C THR A 51 -18.42 -4.76 8.56
N ALA A 52 -17.69 -5.79 8.99
CA ALA A 52 -18.32 -7.00 9.53
C ALA A 52 -19.14 -6.72 10.80
N ALA A 53 -18.83 -5.64 11.54
CA ALA A 53 -19.69 -5.12 12.60
C ALA A 53 -20.98 -4.46 12.07
N ALA A 54 -21.02 -4.07 10.79
CA ALA A 54 -22.13 -3.43 10.10
C ALA A 54 -22.67 -4.37 9.01
N GLN A 55 -23.48 -5.33 9.44
CA GLN A 55 -24.13 -6.41 8.68
C GLN A 55 -24.53 -6.05 7.21
N HIS A 56 -23.60 -6.21 6.27
CA HIS A 56 -23.82 -5.95 4.84
C HIS A 56 -23.84 -7.26 4.02
N ARG A 57 -25.01 -7.61 3.50
CA ARG A 57 -25.37 -8.90 2.89
C ARG A 57 -24.78 -9.15 1.48
N SER A 58 -24.36 -8.11 0.74
CA SER A 58 -23.84 -8.26 -0.64
C SER A 58 -22.38 -8.70 -0.71
N LEU A 59 -21.61 -8.46 0.36
CA LEU A 59 -20.16 -8.69 0.42
C LEU A 59 -19.76 -9.71 1.49
N GLU A 60 -20.74 -10.38 2.09
CA GLU A 60 -20.59 -11.26 3.25
C GLU A 60 -19.63 -12.43 3.00
N TRP A 61 -19.61 -13.00 1.78
CA TRP A 61 -18.69 -14.09 1.44
C TRP A 61 -17.21 -13.67 1.46
N LEU A 62 -16.92 -12.48 0.94
CA LEU A 62 -15.57 -11.93 0.90
C LEU A 62 -15.15 -11.43 2.29
N TYR A 63 -16.00 -10.62 2.91
CA TYR A 63 -15.74 -10.00 4.20
C TYR A 63 -15.72 -11.01 5.37
N GLY A 64 -16.59 -12.03 5.33
CA GLY A 64 -16.62 -13.11 6.33
C GLY A 64 -15.37 -13.99 6.32
N SER A 65 -14.79 -14.23 5.14
CA SER A 65 -13.50 -14.93 5.02
C SER A 65 -12.35 -14.06 5.54
N LEU A 66 -12.41 -12.75 5.29
CA LEU A 66 -11.38 -11.81 5.75
C LEU A 66 -11.42 -11.56 7.27
N THR A 67 -12.58 -11.62 7.91
CA THR A 67 -12.70 -11.42 9.36
C THR A 67 -12.23 -12.60 10.19
N ALA A 68 -12.23 -13.80 9.62
CA ALA A 68 -11.67 -15.00 10.24
C ALA A 68 -10.15 -14.92 10.44
N LEU A 69 -9.45 -14.03 9.73
CA LEU A 69 -8.02 -13.81 9.91
C LEU A 69 -7.72 -13.18 11.29
N PRO A 70 -6.66 -13.58 11.99
CA PRO A 70 -6.31 -13.01 13.29
C PRO A 70 -5.93 -11.52 13.18
N ASN A 71 -6.24 -10.73 14.21
CA ASN A 71 -5.95 -9.28 14.24
C ASN A 71 -4.47 -8.94 14.02
N TRP A 72 -3.55 -9.85 14.38
CA TRP A 72 -2.11 -9.69 14.15
C TRP A 72 -1.77 -9.50 12.66
N VAL A 73 -2.53 -10.08 11.72
CA VAL A 73 -2.29 -9.90 10.28
C VAL A 73 -2.50 -8.44 9.87
N LEU A 74 -3.52 -7.80 10.43
CA LEU A 74 -3.83 -6.40 10.16
C LEU A 74 -2.79 -5.47 10.79
N ILE A 75 -2.38 -5.76 12.03
CA ILE A 75 -1.33 -5.01 12.73
C ILE A 75 -0.01 -5.10 11.94
N VAL A 76 0.39 -6.30 11.52
CA VAL A 76 1.60 -6.52 10.71
C VAL A 76 1.50 -5.77 9.39
N GLY A 77 0.38 -5.86 8.68
CA GLY A 77 0.17 -5.14 7.42
C GLY A 77 0.30 -3.62 7.54
N VAL A 78 -0.31 -3.04 8.59
CA VAL A 78 -0.20 -1.59 8.88
C VAL A 78 1.23 -1.20 9.24
N VAL A 79 1.91 -1.98 10.10
CA VAL A 79 3.30 -1.71 10.52
C VAL A 79 4.24 -1.76 9.32
N VAL A 80 4.13 -2.78 8.47
CA VAL A 80 4.97 -2.91 7.27
C VAL A 80 4.70 -1.76 6.29
N THR A 81 3.44 -1.40 6.09
CA THR A 81 3.08 -0.28 5.21
C THR A 81 3.65 1.05 5.72
N ALA A 82 3.54 1.30 7.04
CA ALA A 82 4.13 2.48 7.66
C ALA A 82 5.66 2.50 7.57
N ALA A 83 6.31 1.36 7.79
CA ALA A 83 7.77 1.23 7.66
C ALA A 83 8.22 1.55 6.22
N LEU A 84 7.57 0.96 5.21
CA LEU A 84 7.86 1.23 3.80
C LEU A 84 7.62 2.69 3.43
N PHE A 85 6.56 3.31 3.95
CA PHE A 85 6.29 4.73 3.74
C PHE A 85 7.39 5.62 4.34
N ILE A 86 7.84 5.32 5.55
CA ILE A 86 8.96 6.04 6.19
C ILE A 86 10.25 5.86 5.37
N THR A 87 10.55 4.65 4.92
CA THR A 87 11.72 4.40 4.06
C THR A 87 11.63 5.19 2.76
N ALA A 88 10.47 5.24 2.12
CA ALA A 88 10.25 6.03 0.91
C ALA A 88 10.47 7.53 1.16
N LEU A 89 9.99 8.08 2.29
CA LEU A 89 10.23 9.48 2.66
C LEU A 89 11.73 9.78 2.83
N ILE A 90 12.47 8.89 3.50
CA ILE A 90 13.92 9.04 3.69
C ILE A 90 14.63 9.08 2.33
N VAL A 91 14.33 8.13 1.43
CA VAL A 91 14.92 8.08 0.09
C VAL A 91 14.62 9.37 -0.70
N VAL A 92 13.38 9.85 -0.65
CA VAL A 92 13.01 11.10 -1.33
C VAL A 92 13.77 12.30 -0.74
N MET A 93 13.90 12.38 0.59
CA MET A 93 14.66 13.45 1.25
C MET A 93 16.14 13.43 0.86
N ASP A 94 16.77 12.25 0.83
CA ASP A 94 18.17 12.09 0.41
C ASP A 94 18.38 12.49 -1.06
N CYS A 95 17.52 12.02 -1.97
CA CYS A 95 17.59 12.42 -3.38
C CYS A 95 17.40 13.93 -3.56
N LEU A 96 16.50 14.55 -2.80
CA LEU A 96 16.24 15.98 -2.86
C LEU A 96 17.43 16.80 -2.31
N ALA A 97 18.05 16.31 -1.24
CA ALA A 97 19.27 16.89 -0.67
C ALA A 97 20.44 16.81 -1.65
N ASP A 98 20.62 15.68 -2.34
CA ASP A 98 21.69 15.51 -3.32
C ASP A 98 21.47 16.40 -4.55
N LEU A 99 20.23 16.51 -5.03
CA LEU A 99 19.84 17.42 -6.11
C LEU A 99 20.10 18.89 -5.75
N LEU A 100 19.75 19.31 -4.52
CA LEU A 100 20.03 20.65 -4.00
C LEU A 100 21.53 20.94 -3.93
N CYS A 101 22.31 19.96 -3.47
CA CYS A 101 23.77 20.05 -3.42
C CYS A 101 24.38 20.21 -4.82
N TRP A 102 23.94 19.40 -5.78
CA TRP A 102 24.35 19.49 -7.18
C TRP A 102 23.99 20.84 -7.80
N TRP A 103 22.75 21.30 -7.63
CA TRP A 103 22.28 22.58 -8.16
C TRP A 103 23.07 23.76 -7.60
N ARG A 104 23.39 23.73 -6.30
CA ARG A 104 24.21 24.75 -5.64
C ARG A 104 25.64 24.78 -6.19
N ARG A 105 26.21 23.61 -6.50
CA ARG A 105 27.56 23.49 -7.10
C ARG A 105 27.59 24.00 -8.54
N ASN A 106 26.55 23.75 -9.33
CA ASN A 106 26.47 24.17 -10.74
C ASN A 106 26.17 25.68 -10.92
N ARG A 107 25.78 26.37 -9.83
CA ARG A 107 25.54 27.82 -9.78
C ARG A 107 26.76 28.66 -9.39
N ARG A 108 27.87 28.04 -8.96
CA ARG A 108 29.15 28.69 -8.64
C ARG A 108 30.14 28.46 -9.78
#